data_AF-A0A3D1MA29-F1
#
_entry.id   AF-A0A3D1MA29-F1
#
_cell.length_a   1.000
_cell.length_b   1.000
_cell.length_c   1.000
_cell.angle_alpha   90.00
_cell.angle_beta   90.00
_cell.angle_gamma   90.00
#
_symmetry.space_group_name_H-M   'P 1'
#
loop_
_entity.id
_entity.type
_entity.pdbx_description
1 polymer ?
#
loop_
_entity_poly.entity_id
_entity_poly.type
_entity_poly.pdbx_seq_one_letter_code
_entity_poly.pdbx_strand_id
1 'polypeptide(L)'
;IFQIPRNPVPNTANITNTRLGQIGVFTNGVPLYDWQDGASYSVAQGTDVRGGPGGGGDGIWNRNAILAENIGFDCAKGHPARAAYHHHQNPQAFNADLALLSNICDVYPSDGLYVLDSTMHSPLIGYSFDGYPIYGA
;
A
#
# COMPACT_ATOMS: atom_id res chain seq x y z
N ILE A 1 14.21 -1.43 -11.55
CA ILE A 1 14.80 -0.42 -10.64
C ILE A 1 14.00 0.87 -10.81
N PHE A 2 13.41 1.38 -9.74
CA PHE A 2 12.72 2.68 -9.77
C PHE A 2 13.74 3.81 -9.84
N GLN A 3 13.43 4.85 -10.61
CA GLN A 3 14.24 6.07 -10.66
C GLN A 3 13.47 7.16 -9.93
N ILE A 4 13.89 7.48 -8.70
CA ILE A 4 13.33 8.60 -7.93
C ILE A 4 14.22 9.80 -8.19
N PRO A 5 13.68 10.95 -8.66
CA PRO A 5 14.45 12.18 -8.76
C PRO A 5 15.05 12.55 -7.40
N ARG A 6 16.30 13.03 -7.37
CA ARG A 6 16.92 13.51 -6.11
C ARG A 6 16.13 14.66 -5.46
N ASN A 7 15.43 15.42 -6.28
CA ASN A 7 14.54 16.51 -5.87
C ASN A 7 13.18 16.27 -6.52
N PRO A 8 12.34 15.39 -5.95
CA PRO A 8 11.03 15.11 -6.51
C PRO A 8 10.18 16.38 -6.39
N VAL A 9 9.51 16.71 -7.50
CA VAL A 9 8.60 17.85 -7.59
C VAL A 9 7.22 17.31 -7.94
N PRO A 10 6.15 17.83 -7.30
CA PRO A 10 4.79 17.46 -7.66
C PRO A 10 4.53 17.62 -9.16
N ASN A 11 3.85 16.64 -9.75
CA ASN A 11 3.39 16.73 -11.12
C ASN A 11 2.37 17.88 -11.26
N THR A 12 2.72 18.90 -12.03
CA THR A 12 1.86 20.06 -12.31
C THR A 12 1.05 19.91 -13.61
N ALA A 13 1.21 18.79 -14.33
CA ALA A 13 0.40 18.46 -15.49
C ALA A 13 -0.96 17.85 -15.08
N ASN A 14 -1.69 17.29 -16.04
CA ASN A 14 -2.95 16.60 -15.77
C ASN A 14 -2.73 15.42 -14.82
N ILE A 15 -3.31 15.50 -13.63
CA ILE A 15 -3.32 14.44 -12.64
C ILE A 15 -4.28 13.34 -13.12
N THR A 16 -3.85 12.09 -12.97
CA THR A 16 -4.65 10.90 -13.29
C THR A 16 -4.85 10.08 -12.04
N ASN A 17 -5.99 9.41 -11.94
CA ASN A 17 -6.22 8.47 -10.84
C ASN A 17 -5.14 7.38 -10.83
N THR A 18 -4.81 6.92 -9.62
CA THR A 18 -3.96 5.75 -9.44
C THR A 18 -4.61 4.52 -10.05
N ARG A 19 -3.79 3.53 -10.41
CA ARG A 19 -4.21 2.27 -11.03
C ARG A 19 -3.62 1.11 -10.25
N LEU A 20 -4.20 -0.07 -10.42
CA LEU A 20 -3.64 -1.31 -9.86
C LEU A 20 -2.14 -1.45 -10.14
N GLY A 21 -1.42 -1.91 -9.12
CA GLY A 21 0.02 -2.07 -9.16
C GLY A 21 0.76 -0.92 -8.48
N GLN A 22 1.99 -0.68 -8.92
CA GLN A 22 2.94 0.22 -8.28
C GLN A 22 2.58 1.68 -8.53
N ILE A 23 2.42 2.45 -7.46
CA ILE A 23 2.06 3.88 -7.49
C ILE A 23 3.14 4.76 -6.83
N GLY A 24 4.11 4.14 -6.17
CA GLY A 24 5.20 4.80 -5.51
C GLY A 24 6.24 3.83 -4.99
N VAL A 25 7.17 4.34 -4.20
CA VAL A 25 8.26 3.56 -3.62
C VAL A 25 8.67 4.17 -2.29
N PHE A 26 8.92 3.30 -1.32
CA PHE A 26 9.41 3.70 0.00
C PHE A 26 10.93 3.91 -0.01
N THR A 27 11.46 4.58 1.00
CA THR A 27 12.89 4.89 1.13
C THR A 27 13.80 3.65 1.20
N ASN A 28 13.26 2.50 1.60
CA ASN A 28 13.95 1.20 1.55
C ASN A 28 13.91 0.51 0.17
N GLY A 29 13.30 1.14 -0.84
CA GLY A 29 13.19 0.61 -2.20
C GLY A 29 12.02 -0.35 -2.44
N VAL A 30 11.22 -0.66 -1.41
CA VAL A 30 10.02 -1.50 -1.57
C VAL A 30 8.91 -0.68 -2.25
N PRO A 31 8.27 -1.21 -3.31
CA PRO A 31 7.17 -0.52 -3.97
C PRO A 31 5.94 -0.34 -3.06
N LEU A 32 5.31 0.82 -3.19
CA LEU A 32 3.94 1.06 -2.73
C LEU A 32 2.99 0.66 -3.86
N TYR A 33 2.11 -0.30 -3.59
CA TYR A 33 1.01 -0.65 -4.48
C TYR A 33 -0.25 0.15 -4.12
N ASP A 34 -1.09 0.34 -5.12
CA ASP A 34 -2.42 0.90 -4.96
C ASP A 34 -3.23 0.13 -3.91
N TRP A 35 -4.10 0.82 -3.18
CA TRP A 35 -4.93 0.29 -2.09
C TRP A 35 -5.96 -0.74 -2.56
N GLN A 36 -6.17 -0.85 -3.87
CA GLN A 36 -7.07 -1.82 -4.51
C GLN A 36 -6.38 -3.18 -4.68
N ASP A 37 -7.08 -4.27 -4.38
CA ASP A 37 -6.58 -5.65 -4.59
C ASP A 37 -6.99 -6.26 -5.95
N GLY A 38 -7.66 -5.46 -6.79
CA GLY A 38 -8.17 -5.88 -8.09
C GLY A 38 -9.56 -6.51 -8.07
N ALA A 39 -10.23 -6.55 -6.92
CA ALA A 39 -11.67 -6.81 -6.84
C ALA A 39 -12.46 -5.50 -6.80
N SER A 40 -13.65 -5.52 -7.38
CA SER A 40 -14.64 -4.46 -7.15
C SER A 40 -16.05 -5.03 -7.09
N TYR A 41 -16.96 -4.30 -6.45
CA TYR A 41 -18.35 -4.68 -6.34
C TYR A 41 -19.03 -4.67 -7.72
N SER A 42 -19.83 -5.70 -8.01
CA SER A 42 -20.74 -5.72 -9.16
C SER A 42 -22.18 -5.54 -8.70
N VAL A 43 -22.84 -4.48 -9.15
CA VAL A 43 -24.26 -4.24 -8.88
C VAL A 43 -25.12 -5.35 -9.48
N ALA A 44 -24.75 -5.86 -10.66
CA ALA A 44 -25.47 -6.92 -11.33
C ALA A 44 -25.42 -8.27 -10.58
N GLN A 45 -24.30 -8.56 -9.90
CA GLN A 45 -24.12 -9.81 -9.16
C GLN A 45 -24.39 -9.68 -7.66
N GLY A 46 -24.51 -8.45 -7.15
CA GLY A 46 -24.73 -8.18 -5.73
C GLY A 46 -23.54 -8.59 -4.85
N THR A 47 -22.32 -8.63 -5.40
CA THR A 47 -21.13 -9.14 -4.70
C THR A 47 -19.83 -8.58 -5.27
N ASP A 48 -18.74 -8.72 -4.50
CA ASP A 48 -17.38 -8.42 -4.98
C ASP A 48 -16.95 -9.45 -6.01
N VAL A 49 -16.50 -8.97 -7.17
CA VAL A 49 -16.01 -9.82 -8.24
C VAL A 49 -14.52 -9.55 -8.40
N ARG A 50 -13.71 -10.59 -8.18
CA ARG A 50 -12.30 -10.57 -8.60
C ARG A 50 -12.21 -10.81 -10.09
N GLY A 51 -11.50 -9.96 -10.79
CA GLY A 51 -11.13 -10.23 -12.18
C GLY A 51 -9.68 -10.66 -12.28
N GLY A 52 -9.36 -11.30 -13.40
CA GLY A 52 -7.97 -11.55 -13.79
C GLY A 52 -7.20 -10.24 -14.04
N PRO A 53 -6.11 -10.28 -14.81
CA PRO A 53 -5.33 -9.08 -15.11
C PRO A 53 -6.21 -7.99 -15.75
N GLY A 54 -6.51 -6.92 -15.00
CA GLY A 54 -7.44 -5.85 -15.41
C GLY A 54 -8.56 -5.53 -14.40
N GLY A 55 -8.73 -6.36 -13.36
CA GLY A 55 -9.77 -6.19 -12.34
C GLY A 55 -11.10 -6.85 -12.73
N GLY A 56 -12.00 -6.99 -11.75
CA GLY A 56 -13.36 -7.51 -11.95
C GLY A 56 -14.40 -6.62 -11.27
N GLY A 57 -15.68 -6.85 -11.55
CA GLY A 57 -16.78 -6.01 -11.07
C GLY A 57 -16.97 -4.74 -11.91
N ASP A 58 -17.61 -3.73 -11.33
CA ASP A 58 -17.99 -2.51 -12.06
C ASP A 58 -16.87 -1.43 -12.03
N GLY A 59 -15.80 -1.63 -11.24
CA GLY A 59 -14.67 -0.72 -11.10
C GLY A 59 -14.95 0.55 -10.30
N ILE A 60 -16.16 0.67 -9.72
CA ILE A 60 -16.62 1.85 -8.98
C ILE A 60 -16.29 1.72 -7.49
N TRP A 61 -16.68 0.61 -6.87
CA TRP A 61 -16.43 0.33 -5.45
C TRP A 61 -15.36 -0.75 -5.34
N ASN A 62 -14.11 -0.33 -5.27
CA ASN A 62 -12.97 -1.25 -5.23
C ASN A 62 -12.73 -1.75 -3.81
N ARG A 63 -12.38 -3.03 -3.69
CA ARG A 63 -12.14 -3.67 -2.40
C ARG A 63 -10.79 -3.25 -1.84
N ASN A 64 -10.75 -3.00 -0.54
CA ASN A 64 -9.54 -2.56 0.16
C ASN A 64 -8.58 -3.75 0.35
N ALA A 65 -7.40 -3.67 -0.26
CA ALA A 65 -6.34 -4.68 -0.17
C ALA A 65 -5.86 -4.92 1.25
N ILE A 66 -5.87 -3.91 2.11
CA ILE A 66 -5.43 -4.03 3.51
C ILE A 66 -6.26 -5.10 4.24
N LEU A 67 -7.57 -5.11 4.03
CA LEU A 67 -8.45 -6.08 4.67
C LEU A 67 -8.50 -7.40 3.89
N ALA A 68 -8.52 -7.31 2.56
CA ALA A 68 -8.69 -8.47 1.70
C ALA A 68 -7.46 -9.39 1.63
N GLU A 69 -6.26 -8.83 1.78
CA GLU A 69 -4.98 -9.54 1.64
C GLU A 69 -4.24 -9.71 2.96
N ASN A 70 -4.81 -9.24 4.08
CA ASN A 70 -4.20 -9.24 5.41
C ASN A 70 -3.56 -10.59 5.80
N ILE A 71 -4.19 -11.71 5.43
CA ILE A 71 -3.69 -13.06 5.73
C ILE A 71 -2.32 -13.36 5.10
N GLY A 72 -1.95 -12.65 4.02
CA GLY A 72 -0.67 -12.78 3.35
C GLY A 72 0.39 -11.78 3.82
N PHE A 73 0.02 -10.83 4.69
CA PHE A 73 0.93 -9.78 5.13
C PHE A 73 1.91 -10.28 6.19
N ASP A 74 3.14 -9.80 6.12
CA ASP A 74 4.11 -9.91 7.20
C ASP A 74 3.86 -8.87 8.30
N CYS A 75 4.70 -8.86 9.34
CA CYS A 75 4.55 -7.92 10.45
C CYS A 75 4.63 -6.45 10.01
N ALA A 76 5.38 -6.12 8.96
CA ALA A 76 5.49 -4.78 8.37
C ALA A 76 4.40 -4.49 7.34
N LYS A 77 3.35 -5.32 7.26
CA LYS A 77 2.17 -5.13 6.41
C LYS A 77 2.48 -5.17 4.93
N GLY A 78 3.51 -5.90 4.52
CA GLY A 78 3.82 -6.15 3.12
C GLY A 78 3.71 -7.62 2.76
N HIS A 79 3.65 -7.92 1.48
CA HIS A 79 3.52 -9.29 0.99
C HIS A 79 4.02 -9.46 -0.45
N PRO A 80 4.31 -10.69 -0.90
CA PRO A 80 4.73 -10.94 -2.27
C PRO A 80 3.55 -11.03 -3.25
N ALA A 81 3.57 -10.22 -4.31
CA ALA A 81 2.86 -10.47 -5.56
C ALA A 81 3.80 -11.07 -6.61
N ARG A 82 3.77 -12.41 -6.75
CA ARG A 82 4.66 -13.18 -7.64
C ARG A 82 6.14 -12.96 -7.31
N ALA A 83 6.82 -12.08 -8.04
CA ALA A 83 8.25 -11.80 -7.91
C ALA A 83 8.53 -10.44 -7.24
N ALA A 84 7.50 -9.70 -6.83
CA ALA A 84 7.65 -8.39 -6.18
C ALA A 84 7.06 -8.42 -4.78
N TYR A 85 7.85 -8.03 -3.78
CA TYR A 85 7.38 -7.71 -2.44
C TYR A 85 6.94 -6.25 -2.40
N HIS A 86 5.80 -5.95 -1.79
CA HIS A 86 5.23 -4.60 -1.77
C HIS A 86 4.35 -4.38 -0.55
N HIS A 87 4.03 -3.11 -0.27
CA HIS A 87 3.01 -2.73 0.72
C HIS A 87 1.83 -2.06 0.01
N HIS A 88 0.63 -2.22 0.57
CA HIS A 88 -0.57 -1.46 0.18
C HIS A 88 -0.86 -0.30 1.12
N GLN A 89 -0.06 -0.14 2.17
CA GLN A 89 -0.33 0.79 3.26
C GLN A 89 0.94 1.23 3.96
N ASN A 90 0.73 2.01 5.01
CA ASN A 90 1.73 2.46 5.94
C ASN A 90 2.59 1.29 6.47
N PRO A 91 3.88 1.20 6.12
CA PRO A 91 4.76 0.06 6.40
C PRO A 91 5.30 0.05 7.84
N GLN A 92 4.48 0.45 8.81
CA GLN A 92 4.74 0.26 10.23
C GLN A 92 4.33 -1.15 10.66
N ALA A 93 4.80 -1.61 11.82
CA ALA A 93 4.45 -2.92 12.33
C ALA A 93 2.97 -3.03 12.76
N PHE A 94 2.33 -4.20 12.57
CA PHE A 94 0.93 -4.41 13.02
C PHE A 94 0.74 -4.22 14.52
N ASN A 95 1.71 -4.61 15.34
CA ASN A 95 1.66 -4.44 16.79
C ASN A 95 1.80 -2.97 17.24
N ALA A 96 2.08 -2.04 16.31
CA ALA A 96 2.03 -0.60 16.55
C ALA A 96 0.66 0.03 16.22
N ASP A 97 -0.29 -0.73 15.65
CA ASP A 97 -1.61 -0.22 15.33
C ASP A 97 -2.49 -0.01 16.57
N LEU A 98 -3.27 1.08 16.54
CA LEU A 98 -4.30 1.33 17.56
C LEU A 98 -5.40 0.25 17.57
N ALA A 99 -5.67 -0.35 16.40
CA ALA A 99 -6.59 -1.46 16.23
C ALA A 99 -5.85 -2.61 15.55
N LEU A 100 -5.58 -3.67 16.30
CA LEU A 100 -4.82 -4.80 15.81
C LEU A 100 -5.61 -5.58 14.75
N LEU A 101 -5.14 -5.54 13.50
CA LEU A 101 -5.73 -6.30 12.39
C LEU A 101 -5.09 -7.68 12.21
N SER A 102 -3.88 -7.89 12.71
CA SER A 102 -3.15 -9.16 12.61
C SER A 102 -2.17 -9.30 13.77
N ASN A 103 -2.04 -10.51 14.32
CA ASN A 103 -1.08 -10.84 15.37
C ASN A 103 0.21 -11.50 14.84
N ILE A 104 0.48 -11.40 13.52
CA ILE A 104 1.63 -12.05 12.89
C ILE A 104 2.98 -11.64 13.52
N CYS A 105 3.06 -10.43 14.08
CA CYS A 105 4.22 -9.91 14.79
C CYS A 105 4.60 -10.71 16.04
N ASP A 106 3.68 -11.49 16.63
CA ASP A 106 3.95 -12.31 17.82
C ASP A 106 4.94 -13.45 17.49
N VAL A 107 4.88 -13.96 16.26
CA VAL A 107 5.73 -15.06 15.78
C VAL A 107 6.88 -14.54 14.90
N TYR A 108 6.63 -13.48 14.13
CA TYR A 108 7.59 -12.88 13.20
C TYR A 108 7.73 -11.38 13.45
N PRO A 109 8.51 -10.96 14.47
CA PRO A 109 8.62 -9.55 14.83
C PRO A 109 9.33 -8.74 13.73
N SER A 110 8.92 -7.49 13.58
CA SER A 110 9.52 -6.50 12.70
C SER A 110 9.26 -5.11 13.27
N ASP A 111 10.22 -4.20 13.13
CA ASP A 111 10.04 -2.78 13.47
C ASP A 111 9.32 -2.00 12.35
N GLY A 112 9.06 -2.65 11.22
CA GLY A 112 8.59 -1.98 10.02
C GLY A 112 9.64 -1.07 9.39
N LEU A 113 9.21 -0.15 8.54
CA LEU A 113 10.06 0.88 7.93
C LEU A 113 10.39 2.01 8.93
N TYR A 114 9.49 2.26 9.88
CA TYR A 114 9.66 3.24 10.93
C TYR A 114 8.74 2.89 12.11
N VAL A 115 9.08 3.45 13.28
CA VAL A 115 8.31 3.34 14.51
C VAL A 115 7.60 4.68 14.76
N LEU A 116 6.33 4.62 15.15
CA LEU A 116 5.56 5.81 15.52
C LEU A 116 6.15 6.47 16.77
N ASP A 117 6.36 7.77 16.68
CA ASP A 117 6.73 8.63 17.80
C ASP A 117 5.78 9.82 17.85
N SER A 118 4.87 9.82 18.83
CA SER A 118 3.87 10.87 19.00
C SER A 118 4.45 12.23 19.41
N THR A 119 5.76 12.29 19.72
CA THR A 119 6.45 13.53 20.10
C THR A 119 7.17 14.19 18.94
N MET A 120 7.21 13.52 17.78
CA MET A 120 7.94 13.94 16.59
C MET A 120 6.99 14.16 15.42
N HIS A 121 7.43 14.93 14.43
CA HIS A 121 6.73 15.01 13.14
C HIS A 121 6.90 13.70 12.37
N SER A 122 5.87 13.31 11.62
CA SER A 122 5.89 12.11 10.80
C SER A 122 7.08 12.11 9.82
N PRO A 123 7.85 11.01 9.74
CA PRO A 123 9.04 10.95 8.91
C PRO A 123 8.68 10.89 7.42
N LEU A 124 9.59 11.36 6.55
CA LEU A 124 9.51 11.09 5.13
C LEU A 124 9.83 9.61 4.89
N ILE A 125 8.87 8.84 4.37
CA ILE A 125 8.99 7.39 4.18
C ILE A 125 9.01 6.96 2.73
N GLY A 126 8.67 7.82 1.78
CA GLY A 126 8.69 7.48 0.36
C GLY A 126 8.25 8.59 -0.55
N TYR A 127 8.06 8.24 -1.82
CA TYR A 127 7.57 9.14 -2.85
C TYR A 127 6.59 8.40 -3.76
N SER A 128 5.49 9.07 -4.10
CA SER A 128 4.61 8.64 -5.18
C SER A 128 5.26 8.92 -6.54
N PHE A 129 4.85 8.20 -7.58
CA PHE A 129 5.43 8.37 -8.92
C PHE A 129 5.02 9.68 -9.61
N ASP A 130 4.03 10.39 -9.09
CA ASP A 130 3.70 11.77 -9.47
C ASP A 130 4.46 12.82 -8.64
N GLY A 131 5.45 12.41 -7.84
CA GLY A 131 6.44 13.28 -7.22
C GLY A 131 6.07 13.85 -5.85
N TYR A 132 4.94 13.44 -5.27
CA TYR A 132 4.58 13.85 -3.91
C TYR A 132 5.36 13.04 -2.86
N PRO A 133 5.86 13.70 -1.79
CA PRO A 133 6.42 13.00 -0.64
C PRO A 133 5.33 12.25 0.12
N ILE A 134 5.67 11.04 0.58
CA ILE A 134 4.83 10.22 1.45
C ILE A 134 5.43 10.29 2.85
N TYR A 135 4.64 10.77 3.81
CA TYR A 135 5.01 10.82 5.22
C TYR A 135 4.37 9.66 5.99
N GLY A 136 5.01 9.26 7.08
CA GLY A 136 4.44 8.33 8.06
C GLY A 136 3.18 8.87 8.73
N ALA A 137 2.65 8.08 9.67
CA ALA A 137 1.54 8.50 10.53
C ALA A 137 2.02 9.28 11.75
#